data_AF-A0AAN8IA58-F1
#
_entry.id   AF-A0AAN8IA58-F1
#
_cell.length_a   1.000
_cell.length_b   1.000
_cell.length_c   1.000
_cell.angle_alpha   90.00
_cell.angle_beta   90.00
_cell.angle_gamma   90.00
#
_symmetry.space_group_name_H-M   'P 1'
#
loop_
_entity.id
_entity.type
_entity.pdbx_description
1 polymer ?
#
loop_
_entity_poly.entity_id
_entity_poly.type
_entity_poly.pdbx_seq_one_letter_code
_entity_poly.pdbx_strand_id
1 'polypeptide(L)'
;MVQLVLSLDFGALRDENLRLKVALADAHKNIRLSQLTEDEDYESDIPSSEDRFRVSPRPIGDVNYREMAQTIKDDGHLKKLKRLADDLKREKDELRQLALDTKEAFSVCMGEVRLMLESKTVDFFRVLIGRYCSEMQKRKQLHNQLVEINGNIRVFYRIRPQLGKVSENPAVTIDEMDSGVVHLAHPSGRKSSDGADFVIPMGYTQEQIFTKVSPIITSCIDGYNVCLFAYGHTGSGKTYTMEVGVYFVAAPGGICTRSLSELGNVVLALRQNQKHIPFRNCQLTRILEDSLNGDSKTLVIVHLSPDVAHCNESASSMSFAEKIGQIHTKLRRDSAVRRSGHGLK
;
A
#
# COMPACT_ATOMS: atom_id res chain seq x y z
N MET A 1 14.11 14.77 -18.30
CA MET A 1 12.98 14.37 -17.43
C MET A 1 12.58 12.90 -17.59
N VAL A 2 12.57 12.34 -18.81
CA VAL A 2 12.27 10.91 -19.07
C VAL A 2 13.35 9.94 -18.53
N GLN A 3 14.61 10.39 -18.46
CA GLN A 3 15.74 9.57 -17.99
C GLN A 3 15.84 9.43 -16.46
N LEU A 4 15.14 10.28 -15.70
CA LEU A 4 15.11 10.22 -14.23
C LEU A 4 14.05 9.24 -13.68
N VAL A 5 13.05 8.91 -14.49
CA VAL A 5 11.92 8.05 -14.11
C VAL A 5 12.27 6.56 -14.29
N LEU A 6 13.20 6.24 -15.21
CA LEU A 6 13.69 4.88 -15.43
C LEU A 6 14.79 4.45 -14.45
N SER A 7 15.33 5.36 -13.64
CA SER A 7 16.33 5.08 -12.59
C SER A 7 15.71 4.88 -11.19
N LEU A 8 14.38 4.99 -11.06
CA LEU A 8 13.70 4.76 -9.79
C LEU A 8 13.45 3.26 -9.63
N ASP A 9 14.37 2.61 -8.93
CA ASP A 9 14.24 1.22 -8.53
C ASP A 9 13.10 1.09 -7.51
N PHE A 10 11.93 0.64 -7.99
CA PHE A 10 10.73 0.44 -7.16
C PHE A 10 10.96 -0.58 -6.03
N GLY A 11 11.99 -1.44 -6.14
CA GLY A 11 12.44 -2.29 -5.05
C GLY A 11 13.05 -1.48 -3.90
N ALA A 12 13.96 -0.56 -4.22
CA ALA A 12 14.57 0.34 -3.24
C ALA A 12 13.52 1.20 -2.51
N LEU A 13 12.51 1.70 -3.25
CA LEU A 13 11.43 2.50 -2.67
C LEU A 13 10.55 1.69 -1.71
N ARG A 14 10.34 0.40 -1.97
CA ARG A 14 9.58 -0.52 -1.11
C ARG A 14 10.36 -0.84 0.17
N ASP A 15 11.65 -1.10 0.05
CA ASP A 15 12.53 -1.41 1.19
C ASP A 15 12.74 -0.20 2.09
N GLU A 16 12.85 0.98 1.51
CA GLU A 16 12.90 2.25 2.25
C GLU A 16 11.59 2.52 2.98
N ASN A 17 10.44 2.23 2.36
CA ASN A 17 9.13 2.32 3.03
C ASN A 17 9.02 1.35 4.22
N LEU A 18 9.55 0.14 4.08
CA LEU A 18 9.56 -0.86 5.15
C LEU A 18 10.47 -0.43 6.30
N ARG A 19 11.66 0.10 6.00
CA ARG A 19 12.58 0.69 7.00
C ARG A 19 11.95 1.84 7.76
N LEU A 20 11.27 2.75 7.06
CA LEU A 20 10.58 3.88 7.68
C LEU A 20 9.47 3.42 8.62
N LYS A 21 8.72 2.37 8.27
CA LYS A 21 7.70 1.78 9.15
C LYS A 21 8.28 1.17 10.42
N VAL A 22 9.44 0.49 10.31
CA VAL A 22 10.13 -0.08 11.47
C VAL A 22 10.66 1.03 12.38
N ALA A 23 11.30 2.06 11.81
CA ALA A 23 11.80 3.21 12.57
C ALA A 23 10.68 3.99 13.29
N LEU A 24 9.51 4.13 12.66
CA LEU A 24 8.34 4.75 13.28
C LEU A 24 7.81 3.93 14.47
N ALA A 25 7.80 2.60 14.35
CA ALA A 25 7.39 1.71 15.44
C ALA A 25 8.36 1.79 16.63
N ASP A 26 9.67 1.87 16.38
CA ASP A 26 10.68 2.03 17.43
C ASP A 26 10.61 3.41 18.11
N ALA A 27 10.37 4.47 17.34
CA ALA A 27 10.16 5.81 17.90
C ALA A 27 8.92 5.85 18.81
N HIS A 28 7.81 5.24 18.40
CA HIS A 28 6.61 5.11 19.24
C HIS A 28 6.86 4.30 20.51
N LYS A 29 7.69 3.25 20.44
CA LYS A 29 8.08 2.45 21.61
C LYS A 29 8.93 3.27 22.59
N ASN A 30 9.88 4.08 22.09
CA ASN A 30 10.73 4.93 22.91
C ASN A 30 9.97 6.08 23.57
N ILE A 31 9.02 6.70 22.87
CA ILE A 31 8.13 7.72 23.46
C ILE A 31 7.25 7.12 24.56
N ARG A 32 6.78 5.88 24.36
CA ARG A 32 5.99 5.17 25.37
C ARG A 32 6.83 4.77 26.60
N LEU A 33 8.12 4.48 26.40
CA LEU A 33 9.08 4.23 27.49
C LEU A 33 9.43 5.51 28.25
N SER A 34 9.61 6.64 27.56
CA SER A 34 9.89 7.92 28.22
C SER A 34 8.70 8.44 29.04
N GLN A 35 7.47 8.18 28.58
CA GLN A 35 6.24 8.48 29.33
C GLN A 35 6.04 7.58 30.57
N LEU A 36 6.79 6.47 30.69
CA LEU A 36 6.79 5.60 31.88
C LEU A 36 7.93 5.94 32.86
N THR A 37 8.89 6.77 32.46
CA THR A 37 10.04 7.18 33.30
C THR A 37 9.90 8.57 33.91
N GLU A 38 8.81 9.30 33.62
CA GLU A 38 8.55 10.64 34.19
C GLU A 38 7.90 10.62 35.59
N ASP A 39 7.67 9.44 36.19
CA ASP A 39 7.06 9.27 37.53
C ASP A 39 8.07 8.98 38.67
N GLU A 40 9.38 9.23 38.50
CA GLU A 40 10.37 9.11 39.59
C GLU A 40 10.96 10.47 40.00
N ASP A 41 10.13 11.34 40.60
CA ASP A 41 10.59 12.34 41.55
C ASP A 41 10.61 11.69 42.96
N TYR A 42 11.77 11.21 43.40
CA TYR A 42 12.09 11.17 44.82
C TYR A 42 13.56 11.50 45.04
N GLU A 43 13.78 12.81 45.09
CA GLU A 43 14.79 13.45 45.92
C GLU A 43 14.49 13.12 47.41
N SER A 44 14.65 11.86 47.80
CA SER A 44 14.60 11.41 49.20
C SER A 44 15.77 10.47 49.44
N ASP A 45 16.94 11.06 49.73
CA ASP A 45 17.98 10.49 50.59
C ASP A 45 19.17 11.45 50.61
N ILE A 46 18.96 12.63 51.19
CA ILE A 46 20.07 13.37 51.77
C ILE A 46 19.85 13.31 53.28
N PRO A 47 20.51 12.37 53.99
CA PRO A 47 20.49 12.37 55.45
C PRO A 47 20.98 13.72 55.93
N SER A 48 20.18 14.39 56.78
CA SER A 48 20.60 15.59 57.50
C SER A 48 21.96 15.30 58.15
N SER A 49 22.99 16.01 57.71
CA SER A 49 24.37 15.84 58.20
C SER A 49 24.57 16.31 59.65
N GLU A 50 23.50 16.45 60.43
CA GLU A 50 23.52 16.88 61.83
C GLU A 50 24.00 15.79 62.80
N ASP A 51 24.08 14.52 62.38
CA ASP A 51 24.46 13.41 63.28
C ASP A 51 25.92 12.95 63.22
N ARG A 52 26.79 13.58 62.41
CA ARG A 52 28.18 13.10 62.23
C ARG A 52 29.24 13.74 63.14
N PHE A 53 28.82 14.53 64.12
CA PHE A 53 29.72 15.11 65.14
C PHE A 53 29.13 15.01 66.57
N ARG A 54 28.72 13.80 67.00
CA ARG A 54 28.64 13.51 68.44
C ARG A 54 30.03 13.14 68.96
N VAL A 55 30.78 14.14 69.40
CA VAL A 55 32.01 13.93 70.17
C VAL A 55 31.60 13.57 71.60
N SER A 56 31.86 12.33 72.02
CA SER A 56 31.77 11.95 73.43
C SER A 56 32.91 12.63 74.20
N PRO A 57 32.62 13.39 75.28
CA PRO A 57 33.67 14.08 76.00
C PRO A 57 34.53 13.06 76.76
N ARG A 58 35.83 12.99 76.43
CA ARG A 58 36.82 12.36 77.31
C ARG A 58 37.13 13.33 78.45
N PRO A 59 37.38 12.86 79.68
CA PRO A 59 37.76 13.75 80.77
C PRO A 59 39.16 14.29 80.48
N ILE A 60 39.24 15.57 80.16
CA ILE A 60 40.49 16.33 80.10
C ILE A 60 40.47 17.23 81.34
N GLY A 61 41.53 17.13 82.14
CA GLY A 61 41.65 17.77 83.45
C GLY A 61 41.49 19.28 83.42
N ASP A 62 41.16 19.84 84.60
CA ASP A 62 40.89 21.23 84.94
C ASP A 62 41.28 22.27 83.87
N VAL A 63 40.37 22.47 82.92
CA VAL A 63 40.39 23.64 82.04
C VAL A 63 39.61 24.75 82.73
N ASN A 64 40.25 25.88 82.99
CA ASN A 64 39.62 27.06 83.57
C ASN A 64 38.68 27.72 82.55
N TYR A 65 37.43 27.25 82.50
CA TYR A 65 36.40 27.70 81.56
C TYR A 65 36.14 29.22 81.60
N ARG A 66 36.44 29.89 82.73
CA ARG A 66 36.29 31.35 82.87
C ARG A 66 37.31 32.12 82.05
N GLU A 67 38.58 31.76 82.13
CA GLU A 67 39.64 32.43 81.34
C GLU A 67 39.47 32.18 79.85
N MET A 68 39.21 30.94 79.42
CA MET A 68 38.93 30.66 78.01
C MET A 68 37.70 31.42 77.49
N ALA A 69 36.63 31.53 78.28
CA ALA A 69 35.44 32.30 77.91
C ALA A 69 35.71 33.82 77.85
N GLN A 70 36.68 34.32 78.61
CA GLN A 70 37.17 35.70 78.53
C GLN A 70 37.98 35.91 77.25
N THR A 71 38.93 35.03 76.94
CA THR A 71 39.77 35.11 75.73
C THR A 71 38.92 35.00 74.46
N ILE A 72 37.89 34.15 74.45
CA ILE A 72 36.93 34.01 73.33
C ILE A 72 36.05 35.26 73.16
N LYS A 73 35.76 35.99 74.23
CA LYS A 73 34.99 37.25 74.19
C LYS A 73 35.82 38.43 73.69
N ASP A 74 37.10 38.46 74.01
CA ASP A 74 38.02 39.54 73.62
C ASP A 74 38.59 39.34 72.20
N ASP A 75 38.51 38.12 71.68
CA ASP A 75 39.03 37.80 70.36
C ASP A 75 38.08 38.31 69.25
N GLY A 76 38.41 39.46 68.67
CA GLY A 76 37.68 40.08 67.55
C GLY A 76 37.49 39.16 66.34
N HIS A 77 38.19 38.02 66.32
CA HIS A 77 38.02 36.90 65.42
C HIS A 77 36.62 36.28 65.47
N LEU A 78 35.98 36.14 66.64
CA LEU A 78 34.62 35.56 66.73
C LEU A 78 33.57 36.47 66.07
N LYS A 79 33.72 37.79 66.21
CA LYS A 79 32.86 38.78 65.52
C LYS A 79 33.10 38.77 64.00
N LYS A 80 34.35 38.63 63.56
CA LYS A 80 34.69 38.48 62.14
C LYS A 80 34.12 37.19 61.55
N LEU A 81 34.25 36.07 62.25
CA LEU A 81 33.73 34.76 61.83
C LEU A 81 32.20 34.80 61.72
N LYS A 82 31.51 35.45 62.66
CA LYS A 82 30.05 35.61 62.63
C LYS A 82 29.58 36.47 61.45
N ARG A 83 30.27 37.58 61.18
CA ARG A 83 30.00 38.40 59.97
C ARG A 83 30.23 37.61 58.69
N LEU A 84 31.34 36.88 58.59
CA LEU A 84 31.64 36.04 57.43
C LEU A 84 30.60 34.93 57.24
N ALA A 85 30.09 34.33 58.32
CA ALA A 85 29.01 33.35 58.27
C ALA A 85 27.68 33.98 57.81
N ASP A 86 27.36 35.20 58.26
CA ASP A 86 26.17 35.95 57.83
C ASP A 86 26.27 36.39 56.35
N ASP A 87 27.46 36.72 55.87
CA ASP A 87 27.74 37.04 54.47
C ASP A 87 27.64 35.79 53.59
N LEU A 88 28.26 34.67 53.99
CA LEU A 88 28.14 33.36 53.31
C LEU A 88 26.69 32.87 53.23
N LYS A 89 25.91 33.12 54.29
CA LYS A 89 24.49 32.75 54.31
C LYS A 89 23.69 33.58 53.29
N ARG A 90 23.95 34.89 53.21
CA ARG A 90 23.35 35.76 52.18
C ARG A 90 23.72 35.31 50.77
N GLU A 91 25.01 35.07 50.51
CA GLU A 91 25.49 34.62 49.21
C GLU A 91 24.91 33.24 48.82
N LYS A 92 24.74 32.33 49.79
CA LYS A 92 24.04 31.05 49.58
C LYS A 92 22.57 31.23 49.23
N ASP A 93 21.87 32.14 49.91
CA ASP A 93 20.45 32.40 49.66
C ASP A 93 20.26 33.09 48.29
N GLU A 94 21.18 33.97 47.89
CA GLU A 94 21.24 34.56 46.54
C GLU A 94 21.49 33.51 45.46
N LEU A 95 22.45 32.60 45.65
CA LEU A 95 22.72 31.50 44.72
C LEU A 95 21.52 30.56 44.59
N ARG A 96 20.79 30.30 45.69
CA ARG A 96 19.56 29.50 45.66
C ARG A 96 18.46 30.18 44.85
N GLN A 97 18.29 31.49 45.02
CA GLN A 97 17.31 32.24 44.24
C GLN A 97 17.66 32.21 42.75
N LEU A 98 18.93 32.45 42.40
CA LEU A 98 19.40 32.37 41.01
C LEU A 98 19.21 30.96 40.41
N ALA A 99 19.42 29.90 41.20
CA ALA A 99 19.15 28.52 40.76
C ALA A 99 17.66 28.27 40.50
N LEU A 100 16.77 28.85 41.30
CA LEU A 100 15.32 28.76 41.07
C LEU A 100 14.91 29.52 39.81
N ASP A 101 15.38 30.76 39.65
CA ASP A 101 15.05 31.61 38.50
C ASP A 101 15.56 30.98 37.19
N THR A 102 16.76 30.37 37.21
CA THR A 102 17.31 29.66 36.04
C THR A 102 16.54 28.38 35.73
N LYS A 103 16.08 27.63 36.74
CA LYS A 103 15.20 26.45 36.55
C LYS A 103 13.88 26.85 35.90
N GLU A 104 13.28 27.95 36.35
CA GLU A 104 12.02 28.46 35.80
C GLU A 104 12.20 28.93 34.33
N ALA A 105 13.25 29.70 34.05
CA ALA A 105 13.59 30.13 32.70
C ALA A 105 13.84 28.94 31.75
N PHE A 106 14.53 27.89 32.23
CA PHE A 106 14.77 26.68 31.44
C PHE A 106 13.47 25.91 31.18
N SER A 107 12.58 25.79 32.16
CA SER A 107 11.27 25.14 32.01
C SER A 107 10.42 25.83 30.93
N VAL A 108 10.36 27.16 30.94
CA VAL A 108 9.64 27.95 29.93
C VAL A 108 10.24 27.73 28.53
N CYS A 109 11.57 27.83 28.41
CA CYS A 109 12.27 27.61 27.15
C CYS A 109 12.02 26.20 26.58
N MET A 110 12.09 25.18 27.44
CA MET A 110 11.81 23.79 27.04
C MET A 110 10.35 23.59 26.62
N GLY A 111 9.40 24.27 27.28
CA GLY A 111 7.99 24.28 26.89
C GLY A 111 7.78 24.84 25.48
N GLU A 112 8.42 25.96 25.15
CA GLU A 112 8.35 26.56 23.81
C GLU A 112 8.95 25.67 22.73
N VAL A 113 10.13 25.07 22.99
CA VAL A 113 10.79 24.14 22.07
C VAL A 113 9.91 22.90 21.82
N ARG A 114 9.29 22.35 22.88
CA ARG A 114 8.38 21.22 22.77
C ARG A 114 7.18 21.54 21.88
N LEU A 115 6.51 22.66 22.13
CA LEU A 115 5.37 23.10 21.31
C LEU A 115 5.78 23.33 19.84
N MET A 116 6.97 23.91 19.62
CA MET A 116 7.49 24.13 18.28
C MET A 116 7.77 22.80 17.54
N LEU A 117 8.34 21.80 18.24
CA LEU A 117 8.60 20.47 17.68
C LEU A 117 7.31 19.73 17.34
N GLU A 118 6.33 19.74 18.25
CA GLU A 118 5.02 19.11 18.03
C GLU A 118 4.28 19.75 16.85
N SER A 119 4.23 21.09 16.78
CA SER A 119 3.61 21.82 15.67
C SER A 119 4.28 21.53 14.33
N LYS A 120 5.61 21.63 14.24
CA LYS A 120 6.34 21.39 12.99
C LYS A 120 6.19 19.94 12.51
N THR A 121 6.15 18.98 13.44
CA THR A 121 5.98 17.57 13.11
C THR A 121 4.60 17.31 12.51
N VAL A 122 3.53 17.82 13.12
CA VAL A 122 2.17 17.68 12.63
C VAL A 122 1.99 18.37 11.27
N ASP A 123 2.51 19.59 11.12
CA ASP A 123 2.43 20.33 9.86
C ASP A 123 3.20 19.61 8.74
N PHE A 124 4.39 19.07 9.03
CA PHE A 124 5.18 18.28 8.10
C PHE A 124 4.40 17.04 7.63
N PHE A 125 3.86 16.24 8.56
CA PHE A 125 3.06 15.06 8.21
C PHE A 125 1.79 15.43 7.44
N ARG A 126 1.12 16.52 7.81
CA ARG A 126 -0.06 17.02 7.07
C ARG A 126 0.29 17.33 5.61
N VAL A 127 1.39 18.05 5.38
CA VAL A 127 1.87 18.38 4.02
C VAL A 127 2.27 17.11 3.27
N LEU A 128 2.98 16.18 3.92
CA LEU A 128 3.41 14.93 3.31
C LEU A 128 2.23 14.04 2.90
N ILE A 129 1.25 13.86 3.79
CA ILE A 129 0.02 13.11 3.52
C ILE A 129 -0.76 13.79 2.39
N GLY A 130 -0.90 15.13 2.41
CA GLY A 130 -1.57 15.87 1.34
C GLY A 130 -0.91 15.69 -0.03
N ARG A 131 0.43 15.71 -0.08
CA ARG A 131 1.20 15.42 -1.31
C ARG A 131 1.01 13.97 -1.75
N TYR A 132 1.08 13.01 -0.83
CA TYR A 132 0.87 11.60 -1.12
C TYR A 132 -0.53 11.34 -1.71
N CYS A 133 -1.58 11.88 -1.09
CA CYS A 133 -2.95 11.75 -1.59
C CYS A 133 -3.10 12.37 -2.99
N SER A 134 -2.54 13.55 -3.22
CA SER A 134 -2.58 14.22 -4.53
C SER A 134 -1.87 13.39 -5.61
N GLU A 135 -0.71 12.81 -5.29
CA GLU A 135 0.04 11.95 -6.19
C GLU A 135 -0.70 10.62 -6.47
N MET A 136 -1.28 10.01 -5.43
CA MET A 136 -2.08 8.80 -5.55
C MET A 136 -3.31 9.03 -6.45
N GLN A 137 -3.98 10.18 -6.31
CA GLN A 137 -5.12 10.54 -7.14
C GLN A 137 -4.73 10.73 -8.62
N LYS A 138 -3.60 11.40 -8.88
CA LYS A 138 -3.06 11.52 -10.25
C LYS A 138 -2.69 10.16 -10.83
N ARG A 139 -2.06 9.29 -10.05
CA ARG A 139 -1.71 7.92 -10.48
C ARG A 139 -2.96 7.14 -10.87
N LYS A 140 -4.01 7.19 -10.06
CA LYS A 140 -5.32 6.56 -10.36
C LYS A 140 -5.92 7.11 -11.66
N GLN A 141 -5.88 8.42 -11.87
CA GLN A 141 -6.39 9.05 -13.09
C GLN A 141 -5.60 8.61 -14.34
N LEU A 142 -4.27 8.69 -14.29
CA LEU A 142 -3.40 8.28 -15.39
C LEU A 142 -3.52 6.79 -15.69
N HIS A 143 -3.59 5.95 -14.65
CA HIS A 143 -3.79 4.51 -14.78
C HIS A 143 -5.10 4.21 -15.48
N ASN A 144 -6.21 4.83 -15.05
CA ASN A 144 -7.49 4.63 -15.70
C ASN A 144 -7.47 5.07 -17.17
N GLN A 145 -6.91 6.25 -17.48
CA GLN A 145 -6.77 6.74 -18.85
C GLN A 145 -5.97 5.76 -19.71
N LEU A 146 -4.85 5.23 -19.21
CA LEU A 146 -4.03 4.26 -19.94
C LEU A 146 -4.81 2.97 -20.23
N VAL A 147 -5.59 2.48 -19.26
CA VAL A 147 -6.45 1.31 -19.46
C VAL A 147 -7.59 1.61 -20.45
N GLU A 148 -8.20 2.79 -20.41
CA GLU A 148 -9.26 3.21 -21.35
C GLU A 148 -8.75 3.36 -22.78
N ILE A 149 -7.56 3.95 -22.97
CA ILE A 149 -6.92 4.07 -24.28
C ILE A 149 -6.70 2.69 -24.92
N ASN A 150 -6.38 1.69 -24.09
CA ASN A 150 -6.22 0.30 -24.52
C ASN A 150 -7.56 -0.46 -24.68
N GLY A 151 -8.70 0.21 -24.48
CA GLY A 151 -10.02 -0.41 -24.53
C GLY A 151 -10.49 -0.96 -23.17
N ASN A 152 -11.75 -0.69 -22.85
CA ASN A 152 -12.40 -1.23 -21.65
C ASN A 152 -12.72 -2.72 -21.75
N ILE A 153 -12.86 -3.24 -22.97
CA ILE A 153 -12.96 -4.68 -23.25
C ILE A 153 -11.72 -5.06 -24.03
N ARG A 154 -10.96 -6.02 -23.50
CA ARG A 154 -9.72 -6.52 -24.10
C ARG A 154 -9.80 -8.02 -24.32
N VAL A 155 -9.17 -8.49 -25.38
CA VAL A 155 -9.13 -9.90 -25.77
C VAL A 155 -7.68 -10.33 -25.89
N PHE A 156 -7.29 -11.34 -25.11
CA PHE A 156 -5.99 -11.99 -25.22
C PHE A 156 -6.16 -13.39 -25.78
N TYR A 157 -5.30 -13.79 -26.72
CA TYR A 157 -5.17 -15.20 -27.07
C TYR A 157 -4.11 -15.86 -26.20
N ARG A 158 -4.37 -17.07 -25.69
CA ARG A 158 -3.37 -17.91 -25.02
C ARG A 158 -3.24 -19.22 -25.73
N ILE A 159 -2.06 -19.46 -26.32
CA ILE A 159 -1.71 -20.74 -26.92
C ILE A 159 -1.08 -21.60 -25.83
N ARG A 160 -1.73 -22.71 -25.46
CA ARG A 160 -1.17 -23.60 -24.44
C ARG A 160 0.07 -24.34 -24.97
N PRO A 161 1.02 -24.74 -24.10
CA PRO A 161 2.07 -25.69 -24.48
C PRO A 161 1.48 -26.99 -25.06
N GLN A 162 2.19 -27.56 -26.03
CA GLN A 162 1.89 -28.90 -26.55
C GLN A 162 2.14 -29.95 -25.45
N LEU A 163 1.20 -30.89 -25.31
CA LEU A 163 1.31 -31.99 -24.36
C LEU A 163 1.83 -33.22 -25.13
N GLY A 164 3.00 -33.75 -24.73
CA GLY A 164 3.58 -34.94 -25.36
C GLY A 164 4.54 -34.63 -26.52
N LYS A 165 4.43 -35.36 -27.64
CA LYS A 165 5.31 -35.15 -28.80
C LYS A 165 5.02 -33.79 -29.44
N VAL A 166 6.05 -32.94 -29.48
CA VAL A 166 5.99 -31.63 -30.13
C VAL A 166 5.73 -31.85 -31.61
N SER A 167 4.60 -31.33 -32.11
CA SER A 167 4.30 -31.37 -33.54
C SER A 167 5.08 -30.25 -34.22
N GLU A 168 5.86 -30.59 -35.25
CA GLU A 168 6.63 -29.62 -36.04
C GLU A 168 5.72 -28.58 -36.72
N ASN A 169 4.46 -28.92 -36.99
CA ASN A 169 3.47 -28.03 -37.60
C ASN A 169 2.22 -27.90 -36.70
N PRO A 170 2.25 -27.02 -35.68
CA PRO A 170 1.06 -26.75 -34.87
C PRO A 170 -0.08 -26.16 -35.70
N ALA A 171 -1.32 -26.46 -35.34
CA ALA A 171 -2.50 -25.90 -35.99
C ALA A 171 -2.65 -24.40 -35.74
N VAL A 172 -2.14 -23.91 -34.61
CA VAL A 172 -2.20 -22.50 -34.20
C VAL A 172 -0.79 -21.95 -34.12
N THR A 173 -0.51 -20.90 -34.90
CA THR A 173 0.77 -20.19 -34.94
C THR A 173 0.57 -18.70 -34.73
N ILE A 174 1.62 -17.99 -34.34
CA ILE A 174 1.64 -16.52 -34.27
C ILE A 174 2.23 -16.00 -35.58
N ASP A 175 1.75 -14.88 -36.06
CA ASP A 175 2.33 -14.21 -37.24
C ASP A 175 3.78 -13.80 -36.97
N GLU A 176 4.65 -13.97 -37.97
CA GLU A 176 6.09 -13.69 -37.85
C GLU A 176 6.39 -12.18 -37.85
N MET A 177 5.52 -11.37 -38.47
CA MET A 177 5.67 -9.93 -38.59
C MET A 177 4.84 -9.16 -37.55
N ASP A 178 3.77 -9.77 -37.02
CA ASP A 178 2.89 -9.18 -36.01
C ASP A 178 2.56 -10.13 -34.85
N SER A 179 3.19 -9.90 -33.69
CA SER A 179 2.96 -10.69 -32.48
C SER A 179 1.52 -10.61 -31.91
N GLY A 180 0.68 -9.70 -32.42
CA GLY A 180 -0.73 -9.57 -32.07
C GLY A 180 -1.67 -10.45 -32.89
N VAL A 181 -1.19 -11.10 -33.95
CA VAL A 181 -2.01 -11.89 -34.88
C VAL A 181 -1.77 -13.39 -34.70
N VAL A 182 -2.86 -14.14 -34.63
CA VAL A 182 -2.84 -15.60 -34.55
C VAL A 182 -3.38 -16.20 -35.84
N HIS A 183 -2.67 -17.17 -36.39
CA HIS A 183 -3.08 -17.98 -37.53
C HIS A 183 -3.54 -19.35 -37.07
N LEU A 184 -4.65 -19.82 -37.64
CA LEU A 184 -5.16 -21.16 -37.47
C LEU A 184 -5.23 -21.85 -38.84
N ALA A 185 -4.50 -22.95 -38.97
CA ALA A 185 -4.48 -23.81 -40.14
C ALA A 185 -5.32 -25.06 -39.88
N HIS A 186 -6.40 -25.22 -40.65
CA HIS A 186 -7.26 -26.38 -40.59
C HIS A 186 -6.75 -27.47 -41.56
N PRO A 187 -6.81 -28.78 -41.21
CA PRO A 187 -6.40 -29.90 -42.08
C PRO A 187 -7.03 -29.91 -43.49
N SER A 188 -8.29 -29.52 -43.60
CA SER A 188 -9.00 -29.25 -44.87
C SER A 188 -8.37 -28.17 -45.78
N GLY A 189 -7.28 -27.51 -45.40
CA GLY A 189 -6.61 -26.46 -46.18
C GLY A 189 -7.14 -25.05 -45.93
N ARG A 190 -8.23 -24.90 -45.16
CA ARG A 190 -8.74 -23.59 -44.73
C ARG A 190 -7.80 -22.94 -43.72
N LYS A 191 -7.54 -21.64 -43.89
CA LYS A 191 -6.76 -20.82 -42.95
C LYS A 191 -7.63 -19.67 -42.44
N SER A 192 -7.53 -19.36 -41.16
CA SER A 192 -8.16 -18.19 -40.55
C SER A 192 -7.15 -17.45 -39.70
N SER A 193 -7.15 -16.13 -39.76
CA SER A 193 -6.27 -15.26 -38.98
C SER A 193 -7.12 -14.27 -38.20
N ASP A 194 -6.75 -13.98 -36.96
CA ASP A 194 -7.42 -12.96 -36.16
C ASP A 194 -6.44 -12.20 -35.29
N GLY A 195 -6.70 -10.91 -35.09
CA GLY A 195 -5.90 -10.00 -34.29
C GLY A 195 -6.45 -9.88 -32.86
N ALA A 196 -5.56 -9.76 -31.88
CA ALA A 196 -5.92 -9.57 -30.48
C ALA A 196 -5.10 -8.45 -29.84
N ASP A 197 -5.55 -7.95 -28.69
CA ASP A 197 -4.82 -6.96 -27.90
C ASP A 197 -3.47 -7.51 -27.39
N PHE A 198 -3.39 -8.83 -27.20
CA PHE A 198 -2.15 -9.52 -26.86
C PHE A 198 -2.25 -11.02 -27.15
N VAL A 199 -1.16 -11.62 -27.63
CA VAL A 199 -1.04 -13.07 -27.78
C VAL A 199 0.00 -13.59 -26.79
N ILE A 200 -0.43 -14.51 -25.94
CA ILE A 200 0.41 -15.24 -24.99
C ILE A 200 0.91 -16.51 -25.69
N PRO A 201 2.20 -16.58 -26.05
CA PRO A 201 2.78 -17.75 -26.69
C PRO A 201 2.97 -18.91 -25.71
N MET A 202 3.26 -20.09 -26.25
CA MET A 202 3.42 -21.34 -25.49
C MET A 202 4.49 -21.27 -24.39
N GLY A 203 5.54 -20.47 -24.57
CA GLY A 203 6.66 -20.36 -23.62
C GLY A 203 6.41 -19.45 -22.40
N TYR A 204 5.27 -18.79 -22.30
CA TYR A 204 5.02 -17.84 -21.21
C TYR A 204 4.72 -18.54 -19.89
N THR A 205 5.34 -18.04 -18.82
CA THR A 205 5.06 -18.48 -17.45
C THR A 205 3.81 -17.80 -16.88
N GLN A 206 3.22 -18.37 -15.83
CA GLN A 206 2.08 -17.77 -15.14
C GLN A 206 2.38 -16.38 -14.56
N GLU A 207 3.61 -16.17 -14.09
CA GLU A 207 4.06 -14.87 -13.57
C GLU A 207 4.08 -13.81 -14.68
N GLN A 208 4.64 -14.15 -15.85
CA GLN A 208 4.65 -13.27 -17.01
C GLN A 208 3.23 -12.92 -17.50
N ILE A 209 2.32 -13.90 -17.47
CA ILE A 209 0.91 -13.68 -17.77
C ILE A 209 0.28 -12.73 -16.74
N PHE A 210 0.56 -12.94 -15.45
CA PHE A 210 0.06 -12.08 -14.38
C PHE A 210 0.54 -10.63 -14.53
N THR A 211 1.79 -10.40 -14.92
CA THR A 211 2.31 -9.04 -15.19
C THR A 211 1.48 -8.32 -16.27
N LYS A 212 0.97 -9.05 -17.28
CA LYS A 212 0.11 -8.48 -18.33
C LYS A 212 -1.31 -8.19 -17.86
N VAL A 213 -1.84 -8.99 -16.93
CA VAL A 213 -3.20 -8.82 -16.35
C VAL A 213 -3.21 -7.81 -15.20
N SER A 214 -2.09 -7.62 -14.51
CA SER A 214 -1.93 -6.76 -13.32
C SER A 214 -2.53 -5.35 -13.46
N PRO A 215 -2.37 -4.61 -14.58
CA PRO A 215 -3.00 -3.29 -14.73
C PRO A 215 -4.53 -3.31 -14.60
N ILE A 216 -5.17 -4.38 -15.05
CA ILE A 216 -6.62 -4.55 -14.96
C ILE A 216 -7.02 -4.82 -13.50
N ILE A 217 -6.22 -5.61 -12.78
CA ILE A 217 -6.41 -5.87 -11.33
C ILE A 217 -6.22 -4.58 -10.51
N THR A 218 -5.25 -3.73 -10.86
CA THR A 218 -5.08 -2.42 -10.21
C THR A 218 -6.33 -1.55 -10.34
N SER A 219 -7.07 -1.66 -11.45
CA SER A 219 -8.35 -0.96 -11.61
C SER A 219 -9.40 -1.41 -10.59
N CYS A 220 -9.37 -2.68 -10.17
CA CYS A 220 -10.23 -3.18 -9.09
C CYS A 220 -9.88 -2.54 -7.74
N ILE A 221 -8.57 -2.41 -7.44
CA ILE A 221 -8.08 -1.72 -6.23
C ILE A 221 -8.48 -0.23 -6.25
N ASP A 222 -8.48 0.37 -7.43
CA ASP A 222 -8.94 1.75 -7.64
C ASP A 222 -10.47 1.90 -7.58
N GLY A 223 -11.22 0.81 -7.39
CA GLY A 223 -12.68 0.83 -7.20
C GLY A 223 -13.50 0.75 -8.48
N TYR A 224 -12.91 0.33 -9.59
CA TYR A 224 -13.64 0.02 -10.83
C TYR A 224 -14.15 -1.42 -10.81
N ASN A 225 -15.29 -1.65 -11.47
CA ASN A 225 -15.76 -3.01 -11.72
C ASN A 225 -14.84 -3.69 -12.73
N VAL A 226 -14.31 -4.85 -12.37
CA VAL A 226 -13.38 -5.62 -13.19
C VAL A 226 -13.90 -7.02 -13.41
N CYS A 227 -13.83 -7.51 -14.64
CA CYS A 227 -14.17 -8.88 -14.98
C CYS A 227 -13.06 -9.56 -15.79
N LEU A 228 -12.72 -10.79 -15.41
CA LEU A 228 -11.72 -11.60 -16.09
C LEU A 228 -12.36 -12.93 -16.52
N PHE A 229 -12.34 -13.21 -17.82
CA PHE A 229 -12.86 -14.45 -18.37
C PHE A 229 -11.72 -15.33 -18.89
N ALA A 230 -11.88 -16.63 -18.70
CA ALA A 230 -11.14 -17.66 -19.44
C ALA A 230 -12.14 -18.40 -20.33
N TYR A 231 -11.92 -18.38 -21.64
CA TYR A 231 -12.80 -18.97 -22.64
C TYR A 231 -12.05 -19.95 -23.54
N GLY A 232 -12.71 -21.03 -23.97
CA GLY A 232 -12.13 -22.06 -24.84
C GLY A 232 -12.66 -23.46 -24.53
N HIS A 233 -12.29 -24.46 -25.33
CA HIS A 233 -12.76 -25.84 -25.17
C HIS A 233 -12.19 -26.55 -23.94
N THR A 234 -12.81 -27.65 -23.49
CA THR A 234 -12.28 -28.46 -22.37
C THR A 234 -10.90 -28.99 -22.72
N GLY A 235 -9.92 -28.84 -21.82
CA GLY A 235 -8.52 -29.19 -22.07
C GLY A 235 -7.66 -28.08 -22.70
N SER A 236 -8.23 -26.92 -23.04
CA SER A 236 -7.46 -25.80 -23.63
C SER A 236 -6.58 -25.02 -22.63
N GLY A 237 -6.67 -25.31 -21.32
CA GLY A 237 -5.85 -24.64 -20.29
C GLY A 237 -6.54 -23.51 -19.53
N LYS A 238 -7.88 -23.37 -19.66
CA LYS A 238 -8.67 -22.42 -18.86
C LYS A 238 -8.42 -22.55 -17.35
N THR A 239 -8.57 -23.76 -16.79
CA THR A 239 -8.39 -24.03 -15.36
C THR A 239 -6.97 -23.70 -14.93
N TYR A 240 -5.95 -24.17 -15.66
CA TYR A 240 -4.54 -23.84 -15.40
C TYR A 240 -4.26 -22.33 -15.37
N THR A 241 -5.04 -21.53 -16.10
CA THR A 241 -4.89 -20.07 -16.12
C THR A 241 -5.57 -19.39 -14.93
N MET A 242 -6.76 -19.87 -14.56
CA MET A 242 -7.58 -19.28 -13.50
C MET A 242 -7.21 -19.81 -12.11
N GLU A 243 -6.53 -20.94 -12.02
CA GLU A 243 -6.13 -21.59 -10.77
C GLU A 243 -4.91 -20.87 -10.16
N VAL A 244 -5.18 -19.67 -9.63
CA VAL A 244 -4.41 -19.02 -8.58
C VAL A 244 -5.25 -19.12 -7.30
N GLY A 245 -5.12 -20.23 -6.57
CA GLY A 245 -5.50 -20.33 -5.16
C GLY A 245 -6.98 -20.31 -4.75
N VAL A 246 -7.96 -20.60 -5.63
CA VAL A 246 -9.37 -20.76 -5.22
C VAL A 246 -9.98 -21.99 -5.89
N TYR A 247 -10.41 -22.96 -5.06
CA TYR A 247 -11.13 -24.15 -5.48
C TYR A 247 -12.42 -23.76 -6.21
N PHE A 248 -12.57 -24.13 -7.49
CA PHE A 248 -13.86 -24.10 -8.17
C PHE A 248 -14.26 -25.49 -8.66
N VAL A 249 -15.50 -25.85 -8.32
CA VAL A 249 -16.18 -27.10 -8.68
C VAL A 249 -16.39 -27.14 -10.19
N ALA A 250 -15.73 -28.09 -10.86
CA ALA A 250 -16.09 -28.47 -12.22
C ALA A 250 -17.47 -29.16 -12.17
N ALA A 251 -18.53 -28.44 -12.53
CA ALA A 251 -19.84 -29.05 -12.75
C ALA A 251 -19.86 -29.70 -14.15
N PRO A 252 -20.04 -31.03 -14.26
CA PRO A 252 -20.22 -31.68 -15.54
C PRO A 252 -21.65 -31.42 -16.04
N GLY A 253 -21.80 -30.89 -17.26
CA GLY A 253 -23.05 -30.94 -18.01
C GLY A 253 -23.65 -29.59 -18.45
N GLY A 254 -23.75 -29.40 -19.77
CA GLY A 254 -24.86 -28.77 -20.52
C GLY A 254 -25.25 -27.30 -20.32
N ILE A 255 -25.04 -26.69 -19.15
CA ILE A 255 -25.57 -25.35 -18.82
C ILE A 255 -24.59 -24.23 -19.24
N CYS A 256 -23.29 -24.54 -19.26
CA CYS A 256 -22.24 -23.59 -19.64
C CYS A 256 -22.34 -23.15 -21.11
N THR A 257 -22.63 -24.06 -22.05
CA THR A 257 -22.71 -23.73 -23.49
C THR A 257 -23.90 -22.83 -23.82
N ARG A 258 -25.06 -23.04 -23.18
CA ARG A 258 -26.23 -22.16 -23.37
C ARG A 258 -25.99 -20.76 -22.79
N SER A 259 -25.38 -20.68 -21.61
CA SER A 259 -25.04 -19.40 -20.98
C SER A 259 -24.00 -18.62 -21.80
N LEU A 260 -23.02 -19.31 -22.39
CA LEU A 260 -22.02 -18.72 -23.30
C LEU A 260 -22.62 -18.31 -24.65
N SER A 261 -23.59 -19.06 -25.16
CA SER A 261 -24.32 -18.68 -26.38
C SER A 261 -25.15 -17.41 -26.17
N GLU A 262 -25.84 -17.30 -25.02
CA GLU A 262 -26.56 -16.07 -24.64
C GLU A 262 -25.60 -14.90 -24.40
N LEU A 263 -24.42 -15.15 -23.83
CA LEU A 263 -23.36 -14.13 -23.77
C LEU A 263 -22.95 -13.66 -25.17
N GLY A 264 -22.82 -14.57 -26.14
CA GLY A 264 -22.62 -14.23 -27.55
C GLY A 264 -23.74 -13.36 -28.12
N ASN A 265 -24.99 -13.63 -27.78
CA ASN A 265 -26.13 -12.80 -28.19
C ASN A 265 -26.09 -11.39 -27.58
N VAL A 266 -25.75 -11.28 -26.30
CA VAL A 266 -25.53 -10.00 -25.61
C VAL A 266 -24.40 -9.21 -26.26
N VAL A 267 -23.29 -9.87 -26.57
CA VAL A 267 -22.13 -9.29 -27.27
C VAL A 267 -22.53 -8.74 -28.64
N LEU A 268 -23.31 -9.51 -29.42
CA LEU A 268 -23.81 -9.07 -30.72
C LEU A 268 -24.76 -7.87 -30.61
N ALA A 269 -25.67 -7.87 -29.62
CA ALA A 269 -26.59 -6.77 -29.38
C ALA A 269 -25.87 -5.48 -28.94
N LEU A 270 -24.82 -5.61 -28.11
CA LEU A 270 -23.93 -4.52 -27.72
C LEU A 270 -23.19 -3.93 -28.93
N ARG A 271 -22.59 -4.80 -29.77
CA ARG A 271 -21.91 -4.40 -31.02
C ARG A 271 -22.83 -3.64 -31.96
N GLN A 272 -24.06 -4.13 -32.14
CA GLN A 272 -25.07 -3.51 -33.00
C GLN A 272 -25.74 -2.28 -32.38
N ASN A 273 -25.33 -1.90 -31.16
CA ASN A 273 -25.85 -0.75 -30.45
C ASN A 273 -27.38 -0.77 -30.28
N GLN A 274 -27.94 -1.97 -30.07
CA GLN A 274 -29.38 -2.16 -29.93
C GLN A 274 -29.91 -1.45 -28.68
N LYS A 275 -31.16 -0.95 -28.75
CA LYS A 275 -31.83 -0.29 -27.60
C LYS A 275 -32.10 -1.26 -26.45
N HIS A 276 -32.33 -2.53 -26.75
CA HIS A 276 -32.59 -3.56 -25.75
C HIS A 276 -31.49 -4.63 -25.85
N ILE A 277 -30.72 -4.79 -24.77
CA ILE A 277 -29.68 -5.82 -24.67
C ILE A 277 -30.21 -6.94 -23.76
N PRO A 278 -30.20 -8.21 -24.21
CA PRO A 278 -30.88 -9.31 -23.52
C PRO A 278 -30.10 -9.88 -22.31
N PHE A 279 -29.62 -9.02 -21.40
CA PHE A 279 -28.88 -9.46 -20.20
C PHE A 279 -29.67 -10.40 -19.28
N ARG A 280 -31.01 -10.38 -19.38
CA ARG A 280 -31.92 -11.19 -18.54
C ARG A 280 -32.11 -12.63 -19.03
N ASN A 281 -31.61 -12.97 -20.22
CA ASN A 281 -31.81 -14.30 -20.81
C ASN A 281 -31.12 -15.42 -20.02
N CYS A 282 -30.00 -15.13 -19.36
CA CYS A 282 -29.39 -16.07 -18.43
C CYS A 282 -28.84 -15.37 -17.18
N GLN A 283 -28.68 -16.13 -16.09
CA GLN A 283 -28.18 -15.59 -14.82
C GLN A 283 -26.74 -15.06 -14.95
N LEU A 284 -25.92 -15.72 -15.78
CA LEU A 284 -24.56 -15.28 -16.05
C LEU A 284 -24.53 -13.88 -16.67
N THR A 285 -25.26 -13.66 -17.77
CA THR A 285 -25.31 -12.34 -18.43
C THR A 285 -25.89 -11.26 -17.53
N ARG A 286 -26.77 -11.63 -16.59
CA ARG A 286 -27.36 -10.70 -15.64
C ARG A 286 -26.37 -10.23 -14.57
N ILE A 287 -25.48 -11.11 -14.13
CA ILE A 287 -24.39 -10.74 -13.22
C ILE A 287 -23.33 -9.92 -13.96
N LEU A 288 -23.10 -10.22 -15.23
CA LEU A 288 -22.10 -9.57 -16.07
C LEU A 288 -22.56 -8.25 -16.69
N GLU A 289 -23.82 -7.85 -16.49
CA GLU A 289 -24.39 -6.63 -17.06
C GLU A 289 -23.56 -5.39 -16.69
N ASP A 290 -23.16 -5.29 -15.43
CA ASP A 290 -22.33 -4.19 -14.93
C ASP A 290 -20.86 -4.27 -15.36
N SER A 291 -20.41 -5.44 -15.82
CA SER A 291 -19.04 -5.69 -16.30
C SER A 291 -18.87 -5.50 -17.81
N LEU A 292 -19.97 -5.56 -18.57
CA LEU A 292 -19.98 -5.41 -20.03
C LEU A 292 -20.52 -4.03 -20.46
N ASN A 293 -20.72 -3.12 -19.51
CA ASN A 293 -21.26 -1.79 -19.72
C ASN A 293 -20.58 -0.74 -18.83
N GLY A 294 -20.68 0.54 -19.19
CA GLY A 294 -20.10 1.64 -18.42
C GLY A 294 -18.57 1.73 -18.50
N ASP A 295 -17.96 2.08 -17.37
CA ASP A 295 -16.51 2.25 -17.15
C ASP A 295 -15.83 0.98 -16.61
N SER A 296 -16.55 -0.15 -16.61
CA SER A 296 -16.02 -1.45 -16.22
C SER A 296 -14.91 -1.92 -17.15
N LYS A 297 -13.97 -2.69 -16.59
CA LYS A 297 -12.83 -3.25 -17.31
C LYS A 297 -12.99 -4.75 -17.44
N THR A 298 -13.15 -5.24 -18.66
CA THR A 298 -13.29 -6.65 -18.96
C THR A 298 -12.11 -7.15 -19.77
N LEU A 299 -11.47 -8.23 -19.31
CA LEU A 299 -10.47 -8.96 -20.06
C LEU A 299 -10.98 -10.38 -20.35
N VAL A 300 -10.93 -10.78 -21.61
CA VAL A 300 -11.23 -12.14 -22.04
C VAL A 300 -9.94 -12.80 -22.51
N ILE A 301 -9.51 -13.84 -21.80
CA ILE A 301 -8.41 -14.71 -22.23
C ILE A 301 -9.01 -15.90 -22.96
N VAL A 302 -8.77 -15.99 -24.27
CA VAL A 302 -9.22 -17.08 -25.12
C VAL A 302 -8.10 -18.10 -25.30
N HIS A 303 -8.34 -19.30 -24.78
CA HIS A 303 -7.42 -20.43 -24.80
C HIS A 303 -7.56 -21.24 -26.09
N LEU A 304 -6.47 -21.29 -26.84
CA LEU A 304 -6.35 -22.03 -28.09
C LEU A 304 -5.45 -23.26 -27.90
N SER A 305 -5.84 -24.36 -28.52
CA SER A 305 -5.03 -25.58 -28.55
C SER A 305 -4.20 -25.61 -29.84
N PRO A 306 -2.87 -25.81 -29.74
CA PRO A 306 -2.02 -25.97 -30.93
C PRO A 306 -2.24 -27.30 -31.64
N ASP A 307 -2.95 -28.25 -31.03
CA ASP A 307 -3.17 -29.58 -31.58
C ASP A 307 -4.20 -29.57 -32.72
N VAL A 308 -3.86 -30.25 -33.81
CA VAL A 308 -4.69 -30.37 -35.01
C VAL A 308 -6.07 -31.01 -34.72
N ALA A 309 -6.13 -31.91 -33.73
CA ALA A 309 -7.37 -32.54 -33.31
C ALA A 309 -8.43 -31.55 -32.77
N HIS A 310 -8.00 -30.37 -32.31
CA HIS A 310 -8.85 -29.35 -31.70
C HIS A 310 -8.94 -28.07 -32.54
N CYS A 311 -8.67 -28.16 -33.84
CA CYS A 311 -8.67 -27.00 -34.74
C CYS A 311 -10.06 -26.37 -34.89
N ASN A 312 -11.13 -27.17 -34.94
CA ASN A 312 -12.50 -26.66 -35.09
C ASN A 312 -12.98 -25.89 -33.85
N GLU A 313 -12.62 -26.38 -32.66
CA GLU A 313 -12.91 -25.74 -31.40
C GLU A 313 -12.10 -24.44 -31.23
N SER A 314 -10.85 -24.44 -31.68
CA SER A 314 -9.99 -23.25 -31.71
C SER A 314 -10.55 -22.20 -32.69
N ALA A 315 -11.03 -22.60 -33.87
CA ALA A 315 -11.72 -21.71 -34.82
C ALA A 315 -12.97 -21.08 -34.21
N SER A 316 -13.80 -21.90 -33.54
CA SER A 316 -15.00 -21.43 -32.86
C SER A 316 -14.67 -20.45 -31.73
N SER A 317 -13.53 -20.65 -31.06
CA SER A 317 -13.06 -19.77 -29.99
C SER A 317 -12.51 -18.44 -30.52
N MET A 318 -11.81 -18.46 -31.65
CA MET A 318 -11.37 -17.25 -32.35
C MET A 318 -12.57 -16.42 -32.82
N SER A 319 -13.57 -17.04 -33.44
CA SER A 319 -14.79 -16.32 -33.88
C SER A 319 -15.56 -15.68 -32.73
N PHE A 320 -15.47 -16.23 -31.52
CA PHE A 320 -16.04 -15.60 -30.32
C PHE A 320 -15.21 -14.39 -29.86
N ALA A 321 -13.89 -14.51 -29.84
CA ALA A 321 -12.98 -13.42 -29.49
C ALA A 321 -13.15 -12.21 -30.43
N GLU A 322 -13.19 -12.46 -31.73
CA GLU A 322 -13.40 -11.42 -32.75
C GLU A 322 -14.68 -10.61 -32.50
N LYS A 323 -15.77 -11.30 -32.10
CA LYS A 323 -17.05 -10.65 -31.77
C LYS A 323 -16.97 -9.79 -30.52
N ILE A 324 -16.23 -10.23 -29.50
CA ILE A 324 -16.07 -9.51 -28.24
C ILE A 324 -15.17 -8.28 -28.40
N GLY A 325 -14.04 -8.42 -29.10
CA GLY A 325 -13.07 -7.34 -29.27
C GLY A 325 -13.65 -6.11 -29.99
N GLN A 326 -14.76 -6.26 -30.70
CA GLN A 326 -15.44 -5.17 -31.41
C GLN A 326 -16.50 -4.44 -30.57
N ILE A 327 -16.73 -4.84 -29.31
CA ILE A 327 -17.67 -4.15 -28.42
C ILE A 327 -17.07 -2.82 -27.95
N HIS A 328 -17.81 -1.74 -28.18
CA HIS A 328 -17.49 -0.43 -27.62
C HIS A 328 -18.39 -0.18 -26.41
N THR A 329 -17.81 -0.09 -25.21
CA THR A 329 -18.59 0.28 -24.03
C THR A 329 -18.94 1.76 -24.07
N LYS A 330 -20.20 2.08 -23.77
CA LYS A 330 -20.64 3.47 -23.61
C LYS A 330 -20.37 3.89 -22.17
N LEU A 331 -19.59 4.96 -21.99
CA LEU A 331 -19.46 5.63 -20.70
C LEU A 331 -20.86 6.03 -20.22
N ARG A 332 -21.25 5.50 -19.06
CA ARG A 332 -22.53 5.84 -18.42
C ARG A 332 -22.42 7.29 -17.96
N ARG A 333 -23.15 8.20 -18.59
CA ARG A 333 -23.22 9.61 -18.14
C ARG A 333 -23.79 9.65 -16.71
N ASP A 334 -22.90 9.90 -15.77
CA ASP A 334 -23.05 10.28 -14.36
C ASP A 334 -24.08 9.56 -13.47
N SER A 335 -23.54 8.74 -12.56
CA SER A 335 -24.06 8.62 -11.18
C SER A 335 -23.09 9.19 -10.13
N ALA A 336 -21.94 9.75 -10.56
CA ALA A 336 -20.86 10.17 -9.67
C ALA A 336 -21.16 11.45 -8.87
N VAL A 337 -22.21 12.20 -9.20
CA VAL A 337 -22.61 13.41 -8.45
C VAL A 337 -23.44 13.10 -7.19
N ARG A 338 -23.91 11.87 -6.98
CA ARG A 338 -24.83 11.55 -5.86
C ARG A 338 -24.20 10.93 -4.60
N ARG A 339 -22.91 10.60 -4.58
CA ARG A 339 -22.28 9.90 -3.42
C ARG A 339 -21.38 10.74 -2.52
N SER A 340 -21.13 12.02 -2.82
CA SER A 340 -20.38 12.93 -1.94
C SER A 340 -21.25 13.81 -1.02
N GLY A 341 -22.57 13.59 -0.97
CA GLY A 341 -23.55 14.45 -0.30
C GLY A 341 -24.27 13.87 0.93
N HIS A 342 -23.70 12.90 1.64
CA HIS A 342 -24.10 12.54 3.01
C HIS A 342 -22.80 12.58 3.82
N GLY A 343 -22.53 13.58 4.65
CA GLY A 343 -23.39 14.12 5.69
C GLY A 343 -22.76 13.76 7.03
N LEU A 344 -21.55 14.28 7.29
CA LEU A 344 -21.06 14.46 8.66
C LEU A 344 -21.67 15.78 9.13
N LYS A 345 -22.82 15.68 9.79
CA LYS A 345 -23.28 16.68 10.76
C LYS A 345 -22.93 16.18 12.14
#